data_AF-A0A2S6B2E1-F1
#
_entry.id   AF-A0A2S6B2E1-F1
#
_cell.length_a   1.000
_cell.length_b   1.000
_cell.length_c   1.000
_cell.angle_alpha   90.00
_cell.angle_beta   90.00
_cell.angle_gamma   90.00
#
_symmetry.space_group_name_H-M   'P 1'
#
loop_
_entity.id
_entity.type
_entity.pdbx_description
1 polymer ?
#
loop_
_entity_poly.entity_id
_entity_poly.type
_entity_poly.pdbx_seq_one_letter_code
_entity_poly.pdbx_strand_id
1 'polypeptide(L)'
;GLAISERFSTQIRGLDVAVRNANDGISLAQVAEGSLTEIGNNLQRIRELSVQSANATNSSSDRAALNAEVKQLASEIDRVAKQADFNGTKLLDGSFTSQLFQVGANAGQA
;
A
#
# COMPACT_ATOMS: atom_id res chain seq x y z
N GLY A 1 24.28 -18.56 -36.85
CA GLY A 1 24.39 -19.29 -35.58
C GLY A 1 24.61 -18.32 -34.43
N LEU A 2 25.83 -17.79 -34.31
CA LEU A 2 26.27 -16.93 -33.21
C LEU A 2 25.34 -15.73 -32.91
N ALA A 3 24.96 -14.95 -33.92
CA ALA A 3 24.07 -13.79 -33.74
C ALA A 3 22.68 -14.15 -33.19
N ILE A 4 22.17 -15.35 -33.49
CA ILE A 4 20.89 -15.83 -32.95
C ILE A 4 21.07 -16.27 -31.49
N SER A 5 22.17 -16.96 -31.19
CA SER A 5 22.53 -17.38 -29.82
C SER A 5 22.77 -16.18 -28.89
N GLU A 6 23.43 -15.13 -29.36
CA GLU A 6 23.63 -13.88 -28.60
C GLU A 6 22.30 -13.15 -28.34
N ARG A 7 21.40 -13.13 -29.33
CA ARG A 7 20.05 -12.57 -29.16
C ARG A 7 19.26 -13.34 -28.11
N PHE A 8 19.26 -14.67 -28.14
CA PHE A 8 18.59 -15.47 -27.13
C PHE A 8 19.23 -15.33 -25.74
N SER A 9 20.55 -15.29 -25.64
CA SER A 9 21.26 -15.03 -24.37
C SER A 9 20.89 -13.67 -23.77
N THR A 10 20.69 -12.66 -24.61
CA THR A 10 20.25 -11.32 -24.16
C THR A 10 18.80 -11.35 -23.70
N GLN A 11 17.91 -12.03 -24.43
CA GLN A 11 16.50 -12.18 -24.03
C GLN A 11 16.35 -12.95 -22.71
N ILE A 12 17.09 -14.05 -22.52
CA ILE A 12 17.05 -14.84 -21.28
C ILE A 12 17.48 -13.95 -20.10
N ARG A 13 18.61 -13.24 -20.21
CA ARG A 13 19.05 -12.33 -19.16
C ARG A 13 18.03 -11.21 -18.88
N GLY A 14 17.37 -10.70 -19.92
CA GLY A 14 16.28 -9.72 -19.78
C GLY A 14 15.09 -10.29 -19.02
N LEU A 15 14.67 -11.53 -19.33
CA LEU A 15 13.59 -12.22 -18.65
C LEU A 15 13.93 -12.53 -17.18
N ASP A 16 15.18 -12.89 -16.87
CA ASP A 16 15.62 -13.12 -15.48
C ASP A 16 15.56 -11.85 -14.62
N VAL A 17 15.81 -10.69 -15.22
CA VAL A 17 15.61 -9.39 -14.55
C VAL A 17 14.13 -9.07 -14.42
N ALA A 18 13.34 -9.31 -15.48
CA ALA A 18 11.90 -9.09 -15.45
C ALA A 18 11.18 -9.90 -14.37
N VAL A 19 11.57 -11.17 -14.15
CA VAL A 19 11.03 -12.01 -13.06
C VAL A 19 11.36 -11.40 -11.69
N ARG A 20 12.57 -10.88 -11.50
CA ARG A 20 12.95 -10.19 -10.25
C ARG A 20 12.13 -8.92 -10.05
N ASN A 21 11.99 -8.09 -11.08
CA ASN A 21 11.16 -6.88 -11.02
C ASN A 21 9.69 -7.19 -10.71
N ALA A 22 9.14 -8.27 -11.28
CA ALA A 22 7.79 -8.72 -11.00
C ALA A 22 7.63 -9.15 -9.53
N ASN A 23 8.60 -9.88 -8.99
CA ASN A 23 8.62 -10.25 -7.57
C ASN A 23 8.70 -9.02 -6.66
N ASP A 24 9.51 -8.01 -7.01
CA ASP A 24 9.58 -6.75 -6.28
C ASP A 24 8.23 -6.01 -6.30
N GLY A 25 7.55 -5.98 -7.46
CA GLY A 25 6.20 -5.43 -7.59
C GLY A 25 5.18 -6.15 -6.71
N ILE A 26 5.26 -7.48 -6.64
CA ILE A 26 4.41 -8.30 -5.73
C ILE A 26 4.71 -7.96 -4.27
N SER A 27 5.97 -7.93 -3.86
CA SER A 27 6.36 -7.60 -2.48
C SER A 27 5.93 -6.19 -2.09
N LEU A 28 6.07 -5.22 -2.99
CA LEU A 28 5.58 -3.87 -2.78
C LEU A 28 4.06 -3.85 -2.58
N ALA A 29 3.30 -4.56 -3.44
CA ALA A 29 1.85 -4.64 -3.34
C ALA A 29 1.41 -5.27 -2.01
N GLN A 30 2.11 -6.29 -1.53
CA GLN A 30 1.85 -6.92 -0.24
C GLN A 30 2.06 -5.97 0.95
N VAL A 31 3.10 -5.13 0.92
CA VAL A 31 3.33 -4.11 1.96
C VAL A 31 2.22 -3.06 1.96
N ALA A 32 1.80 -2.61 0.77
CA ALA A 32 0.67 -1.70 0.63
C ALA A 32 -0.63 -2.32 1.16
N GLU A 33 -0.93 -3.57 0.79
CA GLU A 33 -2.12 -4.31 1.23
C GLU A 33 -2.17 -4.52 2.74
N GLY A 34 -1.05 -4.92 3.36
CA GLY A 34 -0.96 -5.05 4.82
C GLY A 34 -1.23 -3.72 5.53
N SER A 35 -0.66 -2.63 5.02
CA SER A 35 -0.88 -1.29 5.58
C SER A 35 -2.34 -0.82 5.40
N LEU A 36 -2.96 -1.13 4.25
CA LEU A 36 -4.38 -0.83 4.01
C LEU A 36 -5.32 -1.66 4.90
N THR A 37 -4.93 -2.89 5.25
CA THR A 37 -5.69 -3.71 6.20
C THR A 37 -5.76 -3.05 7.58
N GLU A 38 -4.63 -2.56 8.09
CA GLU A 38 -4.58 -1.82 9.36
C GLU A 38 -5.39 -0.52 9.33
N ILE A 39 -5.32 0.23 8.21
CA ILE A 39 -6.17 1.41 8.00
C ILE A 39 -7.65 1.01 8.02
N GLY A 40 -8.02 -0.07 7.32
CA GLY A 40 -9.38 -0.60 7.28
C GLY A 40 -9.91 -1.00 8.65
N ASN A 41 -9.08 -1.62 9.50
CA ASN A 41 -9.44 -1.98 10.88
C ASN A 41 -9.73 -0.73 11.72
N ASN A 42 -8.87 0.29 11.64
CA ASN A 42 -9.08 1.56 12.35
C ASN A 42 -10.35 2.28 11.88
N LEU A 43 -10.62 2.30 10.57
CA LEU A 43 -11.84 2.89 10.01
C LEU A 43 -13.11 2.17 10.48
N GLN A 44 -13.08 0.83 10.58
CA GLN A 44 -14.18 0.06 11.14
C GLN A 44 -14.44 0.45 12.59
N ARG A 45 -13.38 0.59 13.40
CA ARG A 45 -13.51 1.05 14.79
C ARG A 45 -14.09 2.47 14.88
N ILE A 46 -13.62 3.40 14.05
CA ILE A 46 -14.19 4.76 13.97
C ILE A 46 -15.68 4.71 13.64
N ARG A 47 -16.10 3.82 12.73
CA ARG A 47 -17.51 3.64 12.37
C ARG A 47 -18.34 3.13 13.56
N GLU A 48 -17.83 2.17 14.32
CA GLU A 48 -18.49 1.68 15.56
C GLU A 48 -18.70 2.81 16.57
N LEU A 49 -17.64 3.58 16.85
CA LEU A 49 -17.69 4.72 17.77
C LEU A 49 -18.66 5.80 17.30
N SER A 50 -18.71 6.04 15.98
CA SER A 50 -19.65 7.00 15.37
C SER A 50 -21.10 6.58 15.58
N VAL A 51 -21.42 5.30 15.32
CA VAL A 51 -22.76 4.74 15.57
C VAL A 51 -23.09 4.78 17.07
N GLN A 52 -22.15 4.43 17.93
CA GLN A 52 -22.32 4.52 19.38
C GLN A 52 -22.63 5.96 19.81
N SER A 53 -21.86 6.95 19.33
CA SER A 53 -22.02 8.37 19.68
C SER A 53 -23.37 8.96 19.27
N ALA A 54 -23.99 8.42 18.22
CA ALA A 54 -25.29 8.86 17.71
C ALA A 54 -26.45 8.47 18.64
N ASN A 55 -26.25 7.54 19.60
CA ASN A 55 -27.29 7.17 20.54
C ASN A 55 -27.66 8.34 21.47
N ALA A 56 -28.97 8.59 21.62
CA ALA A 56 -29.53 9.71 22.37
C ALA A 56 -29.24 9.64 23.87
N THR A 57 -28.93 8.46 24.41
CA THR A 57 -28.65 8.24 25.83
C THR A 57 -27.23 8.65 26.26
N ASN A 58 -26.32 8.91 25.31
CA ASN A 58 -24.97 9.34 25.64
C ASN A 58 -24.96 10.80 26.11
N SER A 59 -24.31 11.05 27.23
CA SER A 59 -24.03 12.40 27.70
C SER A 59 -23.02 13.12 26.79
N SER A 60 -22.88 14.43 27.00
CA SER A 60 -21.87 15.23 26.29
C SER A 60 -20.44 14.77 26.63
N SER A 61 -20.18 14.34 27.88
CA SER A 61 -18.88 13.78 28.29
C SER A 61 -18.58 12.44 27.62
N ASP A 62 -19.59 11.58 27.45
CA ASP A 62 -19.41 10.29 26.75
C ASP A 62 -19.04 10.53 25.29
N ARG A 63 -19.76 11.45 24.61
CA ARG A 63 -19.45 11.83 23.23
C ARG A 63 -18.06 12.45 23.10
N ALA A 64 -17.61 13.22 24.08
CA ALA A 64 -16.26 13.79 24.09
C ALA A 64 -15.18 12.70 24.22
N ALA A 65 -15.39 11.68 25.06
CA ALA A 65 -14.49 10.55 25.20
C ALA A 65 -14.41 9.71 23.90
N LEU A 66 -15.57 9.38 23.31
CA LEU A 66 -15.63 8.67 22.01
C LEU A 66 -14.90 9.46 20.90
N ASN A 67 -15.07 10.78 20.86
CA ASN A 67 -14.37 11.63 19.89
C ASN A 67 -12.85 11.67 20.13
N ALA A 68 -12.40 11.56 21.38
CA ALA A 68 -10.96 11.46 21.66
C ALA A 68 -10.36 10.16 21.09
N GLU A 69 -11.07 9.04 21.23
CA GLU A 69 -10.66 7.75 20.63
C GLU A 69 -10.66 7.85 19.09
N VAL A 70 -11.68 8.45 18.46
CA VAL A 70 -11.71 8.70 17.01
C VAL A 70 -10.50 9.51 16.54
N LYS A 71 -10.10 10.55 17.28
CA LYS A 71 -8.92 11.35 16.93
C LYS A 71 -7.61 10.56 16.99
N GLN A 72 -7.48 9.66 17.97
CA GLN A 72 -6.32 8.77 18.08
C GLN A 72 -6.26 7.81 16.89
N LEU A 73 -7.38 7.18 16.55
CA LEU A 73 -7.48 6.28 15.40
C LEU A 73 -7.20 7.00 14.08
N ALA A 74 -7.71 8.23 13.91
CA ALA A 74 -7.42 9.05 12.73
C ALA A 74 -5.93 9.41 12.61
N SER A 75 -5.28 9.71 13.75
CA SER A 75 -3.84 9.99 13.79
C SER A 75 -3.03 8.74 13.45
N GLU A 76 -3.49 7.57 13.90
CA GLU A 76 -2.85 6.29 13.59
C GLU A 76 -2.99 5.93 12.11
N ILE A 77 -4.16 6.17 11.49
CA ILE A 77 -4.36 6.01 10.05
C ILE A 77 -3.37 6.88 9.26
N ASP A 78 -3.24 8.16 9.60
CA ASP A 78 -2.31 9.08 8.96
C ASP A 78 -0.85 8.64 9.13
N ARG A 79 -0.50 8.14 10.32
CA ARG A 79 0.83 7.58 10.60
C ARG A 79 1.13 6.36 9.72
N VAL A 80 0.21 5.39 9.66
CA VAL A 80 0.39 4.17 8.84
C VAL A 80 0.52 4.53 7.36
N ALA A 81 -0.33 5.44 6.86
CA ALA A 81 -0.26 5.89 5.47
C ALA A 81 1.10 6.53 5.12
N LYS A 82 1.65 7.37 6.01
CA LYS A 82 2.96 8.03 5.81
C LYS A 82 4.16 7.10 6.02
N GLN A 83 4.00 6.04 6.81
CA GLN A 83 5.08 5.10 7.10
C GLN A 83 5.13 3.92 6.14
N ALA A 84 4.03 3.59 5.45
CA ALA A 84 4.00 2.57 4.41
C ALA A 84 5.02 2.88 3.31
N ASP A 85 6.09 2.09 3.28
CA ASP A 85 7.27 2.30 2.46
C ASP A 85 7.79 0.95 1.96
N PHE A 86 8.22 0.92 0.71
CA PHE A 86 8.98 -0.20 0.16
C PHE A 86 10.24 0.35 -0.51
N ASN A 87 11.40 -0.05 0.00
CA ASN A 87 12.70 0.34 -0.52
C ASN A 87 12.88 1.87 -0.68
N GLY A 88 12.41 2.65 0.30
CA GLY A 88 12.47 4.11 0.31
C GLY A 88 11.39 4.80 -0.52
N THR A 89 10.48 4.04 -1.13
CA THR A 89 9.34 4.56 -1.89
C THR A 89 8.09 4.53 -1.04
N LYS A 90 7.49 5.70 -0.81
CA LYS A 90 6.20 5.84 -0.12
C LYS A 90 5.08 5.27 -0.97
N LEU A 91 4.16 4.55 -0.32
CA LEU A 91 3.12 3.79 -1.02
C LEU A 91 1.72 4.39 -0.86
N LEU A 92 1.41 4.97 0.31
CA LEU A 92 0.03 5.34 0.68
C LEU A 92 -0.14 6.82 1.05
N ASP A 93 0.86 7.67 0.86
CA ASP A 93 0.79 9.11 1.13
C ASP A 93 0.24 9.95 -0.04
N GLY A 94 -0.15 9.28 -1.13
CA GLY A 94 -0.65 9.89 -2.36
C GLY A 94 0.42 10.27 -3.39
N SER A 95 1.72 10.14 -3.07
CA SER A 95 2.80 10.38 -4.04
C SER A 95 3.02 9.23 -5.03
N PHE A 96 2.61 8.01 -4.64
CA PHE A 96 2.76 6.80 -5.45
C PHE A 96 1.78 6.75 -6.62
N THR A 97 2.12 7.42 -7.71
CA THR A 97 1.29 7.45 -8.94
C THR A 97 2.07 6.94 -10.15
N SER A 98 1.38 6.25 -11.06
CA SER A 98 1.87 5.84 -12.39
C SER A 98 3.25 5.15 -12.42
N GLN A 99 3.52 4.24 -11.48
CA GLN A 99 4.76 3.47 -11.48
C GLN A 99 4.71 2.34 -12.51
N LEU A 100 5.77 2.20 -13.33
CA LEU A 100 5.91 1.12 -14.29
C LEU A 100 6.89 0.07 -13.76
N PHE A 101 6.47 -1.19 -13.75
CA PHE A 101 7.34 -2.32 -13.43
C PHE A 101 7.71 -3.05 -14.72
N GLN A 102 8.96 -2.95 -15.15
CA GLN A 102 9.41 -3.62 -16.37
C GLN A 102 9.44 -5.15 -16.17
N VAL A 103 8.46 -5.85 -16.76
CA VAL A 103 8.23 -7.30 -16.66
C VAL A 103 8.50 -8.07 -17.96
N GLY A 104 9.13 -7.44 -18.96
CA GLY A 104 9.61 -8.12 -20.16
C GLY A 104 11.07 -7.81 -20.50
N ALA A 105 11.61 -8.52 -21.50
CA ALA A 105 13.00 -8.37 -21.93
C ALA A 105 13.25 -7.13 -22.82
N ASN A 106 12.20 -6.51 -23.37
CA ASN A 106 12.30 -5.33 -24.23
C ASN A 106 11.68 -4.11 -23.56
N ALA A 107 12.21 -2.92 -23.84
CA ALA A 107 11.70 -1.67 -23.29
C ALA A 107 10.19 -1.47 -23.50
N GLY A 108 9.49 -1.04 -22.46
CA GLY A 108 8.04 -0.76 -22.51
C GLY A 108 7.15 -1.99 -22.30
N GLN A 109 7.74 -3.15 -21.99
CA GLN A 109 7.00 -4.32 -21.52
C GLN A 109 6.83 -4.21 -20.00
N ALA A 110 5.96 -3.30 -19.57
CA ALA A 110 5.61 -3.01 -18.19
C ALA A 110 4.17 -3.44 -17.86
#